data_AF-I4ITG4-F1
#
_entry.id   AF-I4ITG4-F1
#
_cell.length_a   1.000
_cell.length_b   1.000
_cell.length_c   1.000
_cell.angle_alpha   90.00
_cell.angle_beta   90.00
_cell.angle_gamma   90.00
#
_symmetry.space_group_name_H-M   'P 1'
#
loop_
_entity.id
_entity.type
_entity.pdbx_description
1 polymer ?
#
loop_
_entity_poly.entity_id
_entity_poly.type
_entity_poly.pdbx_seq_one_letter_code
_entity_poly.pdbx_strand_id
1 'polypeptide(L)'
;MQISAPVAALLGACIGAVSSTLGAFLSNYWGARRDKAKWLLEKKVEAYSNSLRYLTRVLNRRTAITSSGQAILGESGVTEWLNDLCEAQIWLSSLQMYCSNKNQKVLASSLDRLSGRVREFMNNSMYVQSSTRESDTETLSFAQLIQSVYEDVYRCARDELGVRSP
;
A
#
# COMPACT_ATOMS: atom_id res chain seq x y z
N MET A 1 7.71 5.99 -70.13
CA MET A 1 6.73 4.98 -69.67
C MET A 1 5.80 5.68 -68.68
N GLN A 2 4.65 6.18 -69.15
CA GLN A 2 3.69 6.92 -68.32
C GLN A 2 2.83 5.91 -67.57
N ILE A 3 2.92 5.90 -66.24
CA ILE A 3 2.03 5.11 -65.39
C ILE A 3 0.65 5.74 -65.48
N SER A 4 -0.36 4.95 -65.84
CA SER A 4 -1.73 5.43 -65.98
C SER A 4 -2.27 5.90 -64.62
N ALA A 5 -2.93 7.05 -64.59
CA ALA A 5 -3.51 7.67 -63.39
C ALA A 5 -4.31 6.71 -62.47
N PRO A 6 -5.04 5.69 -62.98
CA PRO A 6 -5.75 4.72 -62.13
C PRO A 6 -4.83 3.85 -61.27
N VAL A 7 -3.65 3.48 -61.80
CA VAL A 7 -2.67 2.64 -61.09
C VAL A 7 -1.99 3.42 -59.97
N ALA A 8 -1.72 4.71 -60.21
CA ALA A 8 -1.19 5.61 -59.18
C ALA A 8 -2.21 5.87 -58.06
N ALA A 9 -3.50 6.02 -58.39
CA ALA A 9 -4.57 6.18 -57.41
C ALA A 9 -4.77 4.92 -56.55
N LEU A 10 -4.70 3.73 -57.14
CA LEU A 10 -4.83 2.46 -56.43
C LEU A 10 -3.65 2.22 -55.47
N LEU A 11 -2.42 2.52 -55.90
CA LEU A 11 -1.23 2.42 -55.05
C LEU A 11 -1.27 3.42 -53.88
N GLY A 12 -1.74 4.65 -54.12
CA GLY A 12 -1.95 5.64 -53.07
C GLY A 12 -2.99 5.20 -52.03
N ALA A 13 -4.10 4.60 -52.47
CA ALA A 13 -5.14 4.07 -51.59
C ALA A 13 -4.64 2.89 -50.74
N CYS A 14 -3.85 1.98 -51.31
CA CYS A 14 -3.26 0.87 -50.57
C CYS A 14 -2.27 1.35 -49.50
N ILE A 15 -1.39 2.31 -49.81
CA ILE A 15 -0.45 2.87 -48.83
C ILE A 15 -1.20 3.62 -47.72
N GLY A 16 -2.23 4.39 -48.09
CA GLY A 16 -3.12 5.06 -47.14
C GLY A 16 -3.76 4.09 -46.16
N ALA A 17 -4.34 2.98 -46.65
CA ALA A 17 -5.00 1.97 -45.82
C ALA A 17 -4.04 1.18 -44.91
N VAL A 18 -2.83 0.88 -45.38
CA VAL A 18 -1.80 0.21 -44.56
C VAL A 18 -1.29 1.16 -43.46
N SER A 19 -1.08 2.43 -43.78
CA SER A 19 -0.61 3.43 -42.81
C SER A 19 -1.63 3.72 -41.70
N SER A 20 -2.93 3.78 -42.03
CA SER A 20 -3.99 4.00 -41.03
C SER A 20 -4.16 2.80 -40.11
N THR A 21 -4.03 1.59 -40.64
CA THR A 21 -4.12 0.35 -39.86
C THR A 21 -2.93 0.20 -38.91
N LEU A 22 -1.70 0.42 -39.37
CA LEU A 22 -0.51 0.38 -38.51
C LEU A 22 -0.55 1.44 -37.40
N GLY A 23 -1.03 2.65 -37.72
CA GLY A 23 -1.18 3.74 -36.77
C GLY A 23 -2.13 3.41 -35.63
N ALA A 24 -3.26 2.74 -35.92
CA ALA A 24 -4.21 2.31 -34.90
C ALA A 24 -3.62 1.24 -33.96
N PHE A 25 -2.91 0.24 -34.49
CA PHE A 25 -2.28 -0.80 -33.66
C PHE A 25 -1.18 -0.22 -32.75
N LEU A 26 -0.34 0.67 -33.28
CA LEU A 26 0.68 1.35 -32.49
C LEU A 26 0.05 2.24 -31.42
N SER A 27 -0.95 3.04 -31.76
CA SER A 27 -1.65 3.89 -30.79
C SER A 27 -2.27 3.07 -29.65
N ASN A 28 -2.94 1.95 -29.97
CA ASN A 28 -3.54 1.05 -28.98
C ASN A 28 -2.49 0.38 -28.08
N TYR A 29 -1.36 -0.04 -28.65
CA TYR A 29 -0.27 -0.65 -27.89
C TYR A 29 0.34 0.33 -26.88
N TRP A 30 0.56 1.58 -27.30
CA TRP A 30 1.12 2.62 -26.44
C TRP A 30 0.09 3.11 -25.41
N GLY A 31 -1.18 3.20 -25.79
CA GLY A 31 -2.30 3.47 -24.89
C GLY A 31 -2.36 2.43 -23.77
N ALA A 32 -2.39 1.14 -24.11
CA ALA A 32 -2.43 0.05 -23.13
C ALA A 32 -1.23 0.07 -22.17
N ARG A 33 -0.03 0.46 -22.64
CA ARG A 33 1.15 0.62 -21.78
C ARG A 33 0.99 1.79 -20.80
N ARG A 34 0.49 2.93 -21.26
CA ARG A 34 0.22 4.10 -20.40
C ARG A 34 -0.85 3.79 -19.37
N ASP A 35 -1.92 3.12 -19.78
CA ASP A 35 -3.02 2.73 -18.90
C ASP A 35 -2.54 1.75 -17.83
N LYS A 36 -1.71 0.77 -18.21
CA LYS A 36 -1.08 -0.15 -17.25
C LYS A 36 -0.18 0.58 -16.25
N ALA A 37 0.64 1.52 -16.71
CA ALA A 37 1.52 2.30 -15.83
C ALA A 37 0.71 3.17 -14.86
N LYS A 38 -0.35 3.81 -15.36
CA LYS A 38 -1.28 4.61 -14.55
C LYS A 38 -2.00 3.75 -13.51
N TRP A 39 -2.51 2.59 -13.93
CA TRP A 39 -3.18 1.64 -13.03
C TRP A 39 -2.24 1.13 -11.92
N LEU A 40 -0.98 0.82 -12.25
CA LEU A 40 0.02 0.43 -11.25
C LEU A 40 0.30 1.55 -10.25
N LEU A 41 0.41 2.80 -10.72
CA LEU A 41 0.60 3.96 -9.84
C LEU A 41 -0.61 4.16 -8.93
N GLU A 42 -1.83 4.07 -9.46
CA GLU A 42 -3.08 4.20 -8.69
C GLU A 42 -3.15 3.13 -7.59
N LYS A 43 -2.88 1.86 -7.94
CA LYS A 43 -2.87 0.76 -6.96
C LYS A 43 -1.82 0.93 -5.88
N LYS A 44 -0.65 1.45 -6.26
CA LYS A 44 0.43 1.77 -5.33
C LYS A 44 0.06 2.89 -4.36
N VAL A 45 -0.51 3.98 -4.87
CA VAL A 45 -0.99 5.11 -4.06
C VAL A 45 -2.09 4.66 -3.11
N GLU A 46 -3.04 3.87 -3.60
CA GLU A 46 -4.13 3.29 -2.81
C GLU A 46 -3.57 2.43 -1.65
N ALA A 47 -2.65 1.51 -1.96
CA ALA A 47 -2.06 0.64 -0.96
C ALA A 47 -1.27 1.42 0.11
N TYR A 48 -0.41 2.36 -0.29
CA TYR A 48 0.34 3.21 0.65
C TYR A 48 -0.60 4.03 1.54
N SER A 49 -1.59 4.69 0.94
CA SER A 49 -2.55 5.53 1.66
C SER A 49 -3.32 4.73 2.69
N ASN A 50 -3.83 3.56 2.31
CA ASN A 50 -4.58 2.70 3.23
C ASN A 50 -3.69 2.12 4.33
N SER A 51 -2.49 1.62 4.02
CA SER A 51 -1.53 1.16 5.05
C SER A 51 -1.25 2.26 6.08
N LEU A 52 -0.91 3.47 5.63
CA LEU A 52 -0.63 4.60 6.53
C LEU A 52 -1.88 5.01 7.32
N ARG A 53 -3.05 5.03 6.69
CA ARG A 53 -4.33 5.36 7.34
C ARG A 53 -4.62 4.40 8.50
N TYR A 54 -4.53 3.10 8.26
CA TYR A 54 -4.82 2.10 9.30
C TYR A 54 -3.76 2.08 10.39
N LEU A 55 -2.46 2.18 10.06
CA LEU A 55 -1.40 2.32 11.06
C LEU A 55 -1.60 3.58 11.93
N THR A 56 -1.99 4.70 11.32
CA THR A 56 -2.32 5.94 12.05
C THR A 56 -3.51 5.75 12.97
N ARG A 57 -4.55 5.03 12.52
CA ARG A 57 -5.71 4.71 13.36
C ARG A 57 -5.30 3.85 14.55
N VAL A 58 -4.50 2.80 14.34
CA VAL A 58 -3.98 1.94 15.41
C VAL A 58 -3.17 2.75 16.43
N LEU A 59 -2.30 3.65 15.99
CA LEU A 59 -1.48 4.50 16.87
C LEU A 59 -2.29 5.51 17.70
N ASN A 60 -3.35 6.07 17.10
CA ASN A 60 -4.14 7.13 17.72
C ASN A 60 -5.40 6.63 18.42
N ARG A 61 -5.73 5.34 18.33
CA ARG A 61 -6.92 4.80 18.96
C ARG A 61 -6.73 4.75 20.48
N ARG A 62 -7.34 5.74 21.12
CA ARG A 62 -7.42 5.92 22.57
C ARG A 62 -8.90 6.02 22.92
N THR A 63 -9.44 5.02 23.60
CA THR A 63 -10.89 4.94 23.85
C THR A 63 -11.28 5.24 25.29
N ALA A 64 -10.32 5.35 26.21
CA ALA A 64 -10.55 5.79 27.57
C ALA A 64 -9.43 6.72 28.07
N ILE A 65 -9.77 7.59 29.01
CA ILE A 65 -8.81 8.43 29.73
C ILE A 65 -8.89 8.00 31.19
N THR A 66 -7.77 7.57 31.75
CA THR A 66 -7.64 7.23 33.17
C THR A 66 -7.82 8.47 34.04
N SER A 67 -8.08 8.27 35.34
CA SER A 67 -8.15 9.37 36.31
C SER A 67 -6.86 10.17 36.45
N SER A 68 -5.71 9.61 36.04
CA SER A 68 -4.41 10.30 35.95
C SER A 68 -4.22 11.08 34.64
N GLY A 69 -5.22 11.10 33.76
CA GLY A 69 -5.15 11.76 32.44
C GLY A 69 -4.43 10.95 31.37
N GLN A 70 -4.00 9.72 31.66
CA GLN A 70 -3.39 8.85 30.64
C GLN A 70 -4.47 8.25 29.74
N ALA A 71 -4.27 8.37 28.44
CA ALA A 71 -5.17 7.79 27.45
C ALA A 71 -4.84 6.31 27.22
N ILE A 72 -5.79 5.43 27.54
CA ILE A 72 -5.67 3.97 27.42
C ILE A 72 -6.71 3.42 26.44
N LEU A 73 -6.48 2.20 25.98
CA LEU A 73 -7.44 1.46 25.18
C LEU A 73 -8.41 0.74 26.13
N GLY A 74 -9.67 1.19 26.18
CA GLY A 74 -10.75 0.50 26.88
C GLY A 74 -11.18 -0.77 26.14
N GLU A 75 -11.78 -1.73 26.86
CA GLU A 75 -12.18 -3.04 26.35
C GLU A 75 -13.02 -2.97 25.06
N SER A 76 -13.96 -2.02 25.00
CA SER A 76 -14.81 -1.80 23.83
C SER A 76 -14.06 -1.35 22.59
N GLY A 77 -12.83 -0.84 22.72
CA GLY A 77 -12.00 -0.38 21.61
C GLY A 77 -10.98 -1.39 21.10
N VAL A 78 -10.82 -2.52 21.80
CA VAL A 78 -9.82 -3.55 21.47
C VAL A 78 -10.16 -4.23 20.15
N THR A 79 -11.43 -4.55 19.92
CA THR A 79 -11.90 -5.18 18.68
C THR A 79 -11.60 -4.31 17.47
N GLU A 80 -11.93 -3.02 17.52
CA GLU A 80 -11.67 -2.11 16.41
C GLU A 80 -10.17 -1.82 16.24
N TRP A 81 -9.42 -1.79 17.34
CA TRP A 81 -7.96 -1.68 17.28
C TRP A 81 -7.34 -2.87 16.56
N LEU A 82 -7.76 -4.10 16.90
CA LEU A 82 -7.35 -5.32 16.21
C LEU A 82 -7.78 -5.32 14.74
N ASN A 83 -9.01 -4.90 14.45
CA ASN A 83 -9.49 -4.80 13.07
C ASN A 83 -8.67 -3.82 12.24
N ASP A 84 -8.38 -2.62 12.77
CA ASP A 84 -7.52 -1.65 12.10
C ASP A 84 -6.11 -2.22 11.86
N LEU A 85 -5.62 -3.09 12.75
CA LEU A 85 -4.31 -3.71 12.64
C LEU A 85 -4.29 -4.82 11.58
N CYS A 86 -5.34 -5.65 11.52
CA CYS A 86 -5.55 -6.62 10.45
C CYS A 86 -5.63 -5.93 9.08
N GLU A 87 -6.37 -4.83 8.98
CA GLU A 87 -6.46 -4.01 7.77
C GLU A 87 -5.07 -3.48 7.36
N ALA A 88 -4.29 -2.96 8.33
CA ALA A 88 -2.93 -2.52 8.05
C ALA A 88 -2.05 -3.65 7.48
N GLN A 89 -2.15 -4.88 8.01
CA GLN A 89 -1.42 -6.05 7.50
C GLN A 89 -1.84 -6.44 6.08
N ILE A 90 -3.15 -6.42 5.78
CA ILE A 90 -3.68 -6.73 4.45
C ILE A 90 -3.13 -5.73 3.43
N TRP A 91 -3.20 -4.43 3.74
CA TRP A 91 -2.71 -3.38 2.84
C TRP A 91 -1.19 -3.41 2.70
N LEU A 92 -0.45 -3.69 3.77
CA LEU A 92 1.00 -3.90 3.73
C LEU A 92 1.39 -5.08 2.84
N SER A 93 0.66 -6.18 2.91
CA SER A 93 0.86 -7.35 2.04
C SER A 93 0.58 -7.01 0.58
N SER A 94 -0.53 -6.32 0.30
CA SER A 94 -0.87 -5.85 -1.04
C SER A 94 0.21 -4.92 -1.61
N LEU A 95 0.75 -4.03 -0.79
CA LEU A 95 1.79 -3.08 -1.18
C LEU A 95 3.07 -3.76 -1.71
N GLN A 96 3.42 -4.93 -1.17
CA GLN A 96 4.57 -5.71 -1.63
C GLN A 96 4.45 -6.14 -3.09
N MET A 97 3.23 -6.26 -3.63
CA MET A 97 3.00 -6.64 -5.03
C MET A 97 3.28 -5.50 -6.02
N TYR A 98 3.22 -4.25 -5.56
CA TYR A 98 3.28 -3.06 -6.42
C TYR A 98 4.53 -2.19 -6.20
N CYS A 99 5.26 -2.43 -5.11
CA CYS A 99 6.49 -1.72 -4.80
C CYS A 99 7.70 -2.23 -5.61
N SER A 100 8.76 -1.42 -5.66
CA SER A 100 10.04 -1.81 -6.24
C SER A 100 10.75 -2.85 -5.39
N ASN A 101 11.61 -3.66 -6.01
CA ASN A 101 12.40 -4.69 -5.30
C ASN A 101 13.20 -4.14 -4.10
N LYS A 102 13.62 -2.86 -4.15
CA LYS A 102 14.32 -2.19 -3.05
C LYS A 102 13.41 -2.06 -1.83
N ASN A 103 12.21 -1.50 -2.01
CA ASN A 103 11.28 -1.24 -0.92
C ASN A 103 10.53 -2.49 -0.48
N GLN A 104 10.37 -3.48 -1.38
CA GLN A 104 9.73 -4.75 -1.08
C GLN A 104 10.37 -5.46 0.12
N LYS A 105 11.70 -5.47 0.21
CA LYS A 105 12.42 -6.10 1.35
C LYS A 105 12.16 -5.39 2.67
N VAL A 106 12.13 -4.05 2.65
CA VAL A 106 11.83 -3.24 3.84
C VAL A 106 10.41 -3.52 4.30
N LEU A 107 9.45 -3.46 3.38
CA LEU A 107 8.03 -3.71 3.67
C LEU A 107 7.76 -5.15 4.11
N ALA A 108 8.48 -6.14 3.56
CA ALA A 108 8.43 -7.53 4.01
C ALA A 108 8.90 -7.67 5.46
N SER A 109 10.06 -7.09 5.79
CA SER A 109 10.55 -7.08 7.17
C SER A 109 9.58 -6.36 8.12
N SER A 110 9.02 -5.22 7.72
CA SER A 110 8.03 -4.50 8.53
C SER A 110 6.76 -5.33 8.75
N LEU A 111 6.25 -6.03 7.72
CA LEU A 111 5.10 -6.92 7.83
C LEU A 111 5.38 -8.14 8.73
N ASP A 112 6.56 -8.74 8.61
CA ASP A 112 6.96 -9.89 9.43
C ASP A 112 7.06 -9.51 10.90
N ARG A 113 7.69 -8.37 11.22
CA ARG A 113 7.76 -7.85 12.60
C ARG A 113 6.37 -7.57 13.16
N LEU A 114 5.52 -6.90 12.40
CA LEU A 114 4.14 -6.60 12.80
C LEU A 114 3.36 -7.90 13.06
N SER A 115 3.42 -8.85 12.13
CA SER A 115 2.67 -10.09 12.22
C SER A 115 3.17 -11.01 13.32
N GLY A 116 4.49 -11.05 13.53
CA GLY A 116 5.10 -11.76 14.66
C GLY A 116 4.60 -11.21 15.98
N ARG A 117 4.66 -9.89 16.17
CA ARG A 117 4.23 -9.26 17.43
C ARG A 117 2.73 -9.37 17.66
N VAL A 118 1.90 -9.27 16.63
CA VAL A 118 0.45 -9.51 16.73
C VAL A 118 0.16 -10.93 17.16
N ARG A 119 0.84 -11.92 16.59
CA ARG A 119 0.69 -13.33 16.97
C ARG A 119 1.09 -13.56 18.42
N GLU A 120 2.21 -13.00 18.85
CA GLU A 120 2.64 -13.05 20.26
C GLU A 120 1.59 -12.42 21.18
N PHE A 121 1.09 -11.23 20.82
CA PHE A 121 0.04 -10.55 21.58
C PHE A 121 -1.21 -11.42 21.72
N MET A 122 -1.71 -11.99 20.62
CA MET A 122 -2.90 -12.86 20.62
C MET A 122 -2.68 -14.16 21.42
N ASN A 123 -1.49 -14.76 21.34
CA ASN A 123 -1.17 -15.96 22.07
C ASN A 123 -1.02 -15.72 23.59
N ASN A 124 -0.44 -14.58 23.98
CA ASN A 124 -0.27 -14.22 25.38
C ASN A 124 -1.59 -13.76 26.03
N SER A 125 -2.44 -13.03 25.29
CA SER A 125 -3.73 -12.55 25.78
C SER A 125 -4.78 -13.65 25.94
N MET A 126 -4.58 -14.82 25.34
CA MET A 126 -5.42 -16.01 25.58
C MET A 126 -5.24 -16.61 27.00
N TYR A 127 -4.20 -16.21 27.74
CA TYR A 127 -3.91 -16.70 29.10
C TYR A 127 -4.29 -15.73 30.24
N VAL A 128 -4.74 -14.50 29.94
CA VAL A 128 -5.04 -13.50 30.97
C VAL A 128 -6.51 -13.58 31.41
N GLN A 129 -6.87 -14.69 32.07
CA GLN A 129 -7.81 -14.63 33.19
C GLN A 129 -6.99 -14.64 34.47
N SER A 130 -7.20 -13.64 35.33
CA SER A 130 -6.67 -13.53 36.70
C SER A 130 -5.17 -13.24 36.89
N SER A 131 -4.74 -12.01 36.65
CA SER A 131 -3.99 -11.25 37.66
C SER A 131 -3.71 -9.83 37.16
N THR A 132 -4.25 -8.89 37.89
CA THR A 132 -3.91 -7.47 37.84
C THR A 132 -2.43 -7.31 38.18
N ARG A 133 -1.76 -6.41 37.42
CA ARG A 133 -0.54 -5.67 37.80
C ARG A 133 0.79 -6.16 37.20
N GLU A 134 0.94 -6.00 35.88
CA GLU A 134 2.22 -5.71 35.19
C GLU A 134 1.93 -5.52 33.67
N SER A 135 1.67 -4.30 33.18
CA SER A 135 1.31 -4.09 31.75
C SER A 135 1.76 -2.75 31.16
N ASP A 136 2.65 -2.00 31.81
CA ASP A 136 3.09 -0.70 31.27
C ASP A 136 4.33 -0.83 30.36
N THR A 137 5.19 -1.82 30.59
CA THR A 137 6.42 -2.02 29.80
C THR A 137 6.16 -2.70 28.44
N GLU A 138 5.20 -3.62 28.34
CA GLU A 138 4.91 -4.32 27.08
C GLU A 138 4.14 -3.45 26.07
N THR A 139 3.22 -2.60 26.54
CA THR A 139 2.40 -1.73 25.67
C THR A 139 3.25 -0.67 24.97
N LEU A 140 4.25 -0.12 25.67
CA LEU A 140 5.26 0.77 25.08
C LEU A 140 6.04 0.09 23.96
N SER A 141 6.37 -1.20 24.08
CA SER A 141 7.07 -1.96 23.04
C SER A 141 6.25 -2.13 21.76
N PHE A 142 4.92 -2.28 21.88
CA PHE A 142 4.04 -2.52 20.74
C PHE A 142 3.76 -1.23 19.96
N ALA A 143 3.49 -0.12 20.65
CA ALA A 143 3.31 1.19 20.02
C ALA A 143 4.57 1.66 19.28
N GLN A 144 5.76 1.45 19.87
CA GLN A 144 7.04 1.75 19.22
C GLN A 144 7.24 0.92 17.94
N LEU A 145 6.83 -0.35 17.95
CA LEU A 145 6.89 -1.21 16.77
C LEU A 145 5.95 -0.69 15.66
N ILE A 146 4.70 -0.35 15.99
CA ILE A 146 3.77 0.21 15.00
C ILE A 146 4.31 1.52 14.43
N GLN A 147 4.87 2.40 15.28
CA GLN A 147 5.50 3.63 14.83
C GLN A 147 6.67 3.35 13.89
N SER A 148 7.55 2.39 14.22
CA SER A 148 8.65 2.02 13.34
C SER A 148 8.15 1.49 12.00
N VAL A 149 7.09 0.68 11.98
CA VAL A 149 6.46 0.19 10.74
C VAL A 149 5.85 1.35 9.94
N TYR A 150 5.17 2.29 10.60
CA TYR A 150 4.62 3.49 9.98
C TYR A 150 5.72 4.32 9.29
N GLU A 151 6.83 4.59 9.97
CA GLU A 151 7.96 5.33 9.41
C GLU A 151 8.60 4.61 8.21
N ASP A 152 8.72 3.28 8.28
CA ASP A 152 9.23 2.48 7.17
C ASP A 152 8.30 2.59 5.94
N VAL A 153 6.98 2.48 6.13
CA VAL A 153 5.98 2.65 5.06
C VAL A 153 6.04 4.05 4.49
N TYR A 154 6.08 5.07 5.35
CA TYR A 154 6.10 6.47 4.95
C TYR A 154 7.35 6.80 4.12
N ARG A 155 8.53 6.35 4.57
CA ARG A 155 9.79 6.51 3.82
C ARG A 155 9.72 5.81 2.47
N CYS A 156 9.20 4.58 2.41
CA CYS A 156 9.03 3.85 1.16
C CYS A 156 8.06 4.57 0.19
N ALA A 157 6.96 5.12 0.71
CA ALA A 157 5.98 5.89 -0.06
C ALA A 157 6.63 7.15 -0.64
N ARG A 158 7.39 7.89 0.17
CA ARG A 158 8.10 9.10 -0.25
C ARG A 158 9.09 8.81 -1.37
N ASP A 159 9.91 7.78 -1.21
CA ASP A 159 10.92 7.38 -2.19
C ASP A 159 10.31 6.96 -3.53
N GLU A 160 9.12 6.33 -3.51
CA GLU A 160 8.52 5.76 -4.71
C GLU A 160 7.48 6.61 -5.41
N LEU A 161 6.77 7.46 -4.66
CA LEU A 161 5.79 8.38 -5.22
C LEU A 161 6.43 9.72 -5.63
N GLY A 162 7.74 9.89 -5.39
CA GLY A 162 8.50 11.05 -5.83
C GLY A 162 8.13 12.34 -5.10
N VAL A 163 7.56 12.24 -3.89
CA VAL A 163 7.28 13.39 -3.05
C VAL A 163 8.61 13.93 -2.54
N ARG A 164 9.21 14.86 -3.30
CA ARG A 164 10.36 15.63 -2.82
C ARG A 164 9.88 16.53 -1.69
N SER A 165 10.57 16.49 -0.55
CA SER A 165 10.33 17.45 0.54
C SER A 165 10.41 18.88 -0.01
N PRO A 166 9.48 19.78 0.36
CA PRO A 166 9.58 21.19 -0.01
C PRO A 166 10.89 21.81 0.50
#